data_AF-A0A954X9Y0-F1
#
_entry.id   AF-A0A954X9Y0-F1
#
_cell.length_a   1.000
_cell.length_b   1.000
_cell.length_c   1.000
_cell.angle_alpha   90.00
_cell.angle_beta   90.00
_cell.angle_gamma   90.00
#
_symmetry.space_group_name_H-M   'P 1'
#
loop_
_entity.id
_entity.type
_entity.pdbx_description
1 polymer ?
#
loop_
_entity_poly.entity_id
_entity_poly.type
_entity_poly.pdbx_seq_one_letter_code
_entity_poly.pdbx_strand_id
1 'polypeptide(L)'
;MRVTNRLTWAALLAGGVCLLAGRATRAEVITLNNGMQIDGAVAKLASVSEDPFKSNPGGGEIKIQQIVMVDDNLRRIFFYANNVRNVGTSDASPRERIEIDQRVPPGGRRIASVGGILRITPFDEFGRRVFTMQGPDGPLDIFQGITLITPDYTRIEGLLAKNPYVWDMRLATSSIPRETLSAILNRQLPTDNANERLRVVRLYVQSERYKDAREELAEIIARFPDLADLRKQEQALRQLEAN
;
A
#
# COMPACT_ATOMS: atom_id res chain seq x y z
N MET A 1 -58.59 -41.39 -22.96
CA MET A 1 -57.74 -42.49 -23.46
C MET A 1 -56.30 -41.97 -23.51
N ARG A 2 -55.40 -42.53 -22.67
CA ARG A 2 -53.93 -42.29 -22.51
C ARG A 2 -53.54 -40.87 -22.02
N VAL A 3 -53.04 -40.61 -20.78
CA VAL A 3 -51.95 -41.16 -19.94
C VAL A 3 -50.58 -41.20 -20.62
N THR A 4 -49.70 -40.28 -20.21
CA THR A 4 -48.23 -40.40 -19.93
C THR A 4 -47.69 -38.96 -19.75
N ASN A 5 -47.27 -38.43 -18.59
CA ASN A 5 -46.33 -38.85 -17.55
C ASN A 5 -44.85 -38.73 -17.98
N ARG A 6 -44.12 -37.82 -17.32
CA ARG A 6 -42.77 -37.96 -16.70
C ARG A 6 -41.60 -37.08 -17.19
N LEU A 7 -40.82 -36.71 -16.16
CA LEU A 7 -39.35 -36.59 -16.07
C LEU A 7 -38.72 -35.19 -16.17
N THR A 8 -38.73 -34.54 -15.00
CA THR A 8 -37.56 -33.89 -14.35
C THR A 8 -36.19 -34.24 -14.94
N TRP A 9 -35.42 -33.20 -15.27
CA TRP A 9 -33.96 -33.26 -15.36
C TRP A 9 -33.36 -32.23 -14.39
N ALA A 10 -32.82 -32.75 -13.29
CA ALA A 10 -31.82 -32.08 -12.47
C ALA A 10 -30.43 -32.56 -12.93
N ALA A 11 -29.54 -31.65 -13.27
CA ALA A 11 -28.08 -31.86 -13.31
C ALA A 11 -27.41 -30.48 -13.28
N LEU A 12 -26.90 -30.07 -12.12
CA LEU A 12 -25.47 -30.07 -11.81
C LEU A 12 -24.64 -29.16 -12.72
N LEU A 13 -24.54 -27.88 -12.35
CA LEU A 13 -23.38 -27.04 -12.65
C LEU A 13 -22.81 -26.52 -11.33
N ALA A 14 -22.21 -27.43 -10.57
CA ALA A 14 -21.16 -27.12 -9.62
C ALA A 14 -19.89 -26.78 -10.43
N GLY A 15 -19.80 -25.54 -10.90
CA GLY A 15 -18.70 -25.02 -11.70
C GLY A 15 -17.87 -24.02 -10.93
N GLY A 16 -16.87 -24.53 -10.20
CA GLY A 16 -15.65 -23.86 -9.72
C GLY A 16 -15.69 -22.34 -9.50
N VAL A 17 -15.99 -21.93 -8.27
CA VAL A 17 -15.49 -20.65 -7.75
C VAL A 17 -13.97 -20.76 -7.65
N CYS A 18 -13.29 -20.26 -8.69
CA CYS A 18 -11.85 -20.04 -8.68
C CYS A 18 -11.57 -18.92 -7.66
N LEU A 19 -11.37 -19.31 -6.41
CA LEU A 19 -10.73 -18.48 -5.39
C LEU A 19 -9.30 -18.21 -5.88
N LEU A 20 -9.14 -17.15 -6.67
CA LEU A 20 -7.89 -16.44 -6.81
C LEU A 20 -7.61 -15.79 -5.46
N ALA A 21 -7.17 -16.60 -4.50
CA ALA A 21 -6.47 -16.10 -3.34
C ALA A 21 -5.23 -15.40 -3.89
N GLY A 22 -5.29 -14.08 -3.98
CA GLY A 22 -4.11 -13.25 -4.16
C GLY A 22 -3.09 -13.71 -3.13
N ARG A 23 -1.94 -14.19 -3.59
CA ARG A 23 -0.84 -14.52 -2.69
C ARG A 23 -0.47 -13.23 -1.97
N ALA A 24 -0.93 -13.10 -0.73
CA ALA A 24 -0.29 -12.21 0.21
C ALA A 24 1.16 -12.69 0.30
N THR A 25 2.06 -11.98 -0.39
CA THR A 25 3.49 -12.17 -0.24
C THR A 25 3.79 -11.94 1.22
N ARG A 26 4.05 -13.01 1.99
CA ARG A 26 4.55 -12.84 3.35
C ARG A 26 5.83 -12.03 3.24
N ALA A 27 5.92 -10.96 4.03
CA ALA A 27 7.20 -10.29 4.21
C ALA A 27 8.16 -11.30 4.84
N GLU A 28 9.28 -11.52 4.19
CA GLU A 28 10.38 -12.33 4.71
C GLU A 28 11.41 -11.39 5.35
N VAL A 29 12.09 -11.87 6.38
CA VAL A 29 13.21 -11.15 6.99
C VAL A 29 14.51 -11.76 6.49
N ILE A 30 15.32 -10.96 5.82
CA ILE A 30 16.69 -11.33 5.51
C ILE A 30 17.59 -10.87 6.65
N THR A 31 18.31 -11.81 7.26
CA THR A 31 19.44 -11.51 8.15
C THR A 31 20.74 -11.65 7.38
N LEU A 32 21.53 -10.58 7.31
CA LEU A 32 22.85 -10.59 6.70
C LEU A 32 23.93 -11.09 7.66
N ASN A 33 25.12 -11.40 7.13
CA ASN A 33 26.26 -11.87 7.94
C ASN A 33 26.71 -10.88 9.02
N ASN A 34 26.46 -9.58 8.82
CA ASN A 34 26.74 -8.53 9.81
C ASN A 34 25.62 -8.36 10.86
N GLY A 35 24.58 -9.19 10.83
CA GLY A 35 23.44 -9.12 11.74
C GLY A 35 22.34 -8.13 11.33
N MET A 36 22.51 -7.36 10.24
CA MET A 36 21.46 -6.48 9.74
C MET A 36 20.24 -7.28 9.28
N GLN A 37 19.05 -6.85 9.69
CA GLN A 37 17.77 -7.45 9.31
C GLN A 37 16.98 -6.54 8.39
N ILE A 38 16.37 -7.11 7.35
CA ILE A 38 15.62 -6.37 6.34
C ILE A 38 14.34 -7.13 6.01
N ASP A 39 13.20 -6.46 6.21
CA ASP A 39 11.88 -6.97 5.86
C ASP A 39 11.51 -6.61 4.42
N GLY A 40 11.01 -7.58 3.65
CA GLY A 40 10.43 -7.30 2.33
C GLY A 40 10.11 -8.56 1.53
N ALA A 41 9.68 -8.36 0.28
CA ALA A 41 9.54 -9.44 -0.68
C ALA A 41 10.91 -9.82 -1.24
N VAL A 42 11.29 -11.09 -1.12
CA VAL A 42 12.61 -11.59 -1.51
C VAL A 42 12.56 -12.25 -2.88
N ALA A 43 13.52 -11.93 -3.75
CA ALA A 43 13.74 -12.61 -5.01
C ALA A 43 15.22 -12.93 -5.22
N LYS A 44 15.52 -14.02 -5.94
CA LYS A 44 16.88 -14.36 -6.38
C LYS A 44 17.03 -14.06 -7.87
N LEU A 45 18.12 -13.40 -8.23
CA LEU A 45 18.40 -12.88 -9.56
C LEU A 45 19.77 -13.38 -10.05
N ALA A 46 19.87 -13.59 -11.36
CA ALA A 46 21.15 -13.80 -12.02
C ALA A 46 21.84 -12.49 -12.41
N SER A 47 21.07 -11.43 -12.65
CA SER A 47 21.57 -10.10 -13.02
C SER A 47 20.67 -9.00 -12.43
N VAL A 48 21.23 -7.81 -12.19
CA VAL A 48 20.49 -6.61 -11.76
C VAL A 48 19.50 -6.13 -12.85
N SER A 49 19.77 -6.45 -14.12
CA SER A 49 18.91 -6.07 -15.26
C SER A 49 17.69 -6.98 -15.43
N GLU A 50 17.57 -8.05 -14.64
CA GLU A 50 16.46 -9.01 -14.72
C GLU A 50 15.28 -8.56 -13.86
N ASP A 51 14.07 -8.68 -14.39
CA ASP A 51 12.82 -8.43 -13.66
C ASP A 51 12.28 -9.79 -13.15
N PRO A 52 12.42 -10.12 -11.86
CA PRO A 52 12.06 -11.44 -11.31
C PRO A 52 10.56 -11.70 -11.29
N PHE A 53 9.74 -10.67 -11.47
CA PHE A 53 8.29 -10.77 -11.36
C PHE A 53 7.59 -10.93 -12.73
N LYS A 54 8.36 -11.12 -13.80
CA LYS A 54 7.85 -11.44 -15.14
C LYS A 54 8.25 -12.86 -15.55
N SER A 55 7.31 -13.58 -16.15
CA SER A 55 7.56 -14.91 -16.72
C SER A 55 8.59 -14.82 -17.84
N ASN A 56 9.75 -15.43 -17.67
CA ASN A 56 10.81 -15.45 -18.69
C ASN A 56 10.58 -16.62 -19.66
N PRO A 57 10.48 -16.43 -20.99
CA PRO A 57 10.27 -17.52 -21.96
C PRO A 57 11.57 -18.18 -22.48
N GLY A 58 12.74 -17.91 -21.87
CA GLY A 58 14.02 -18.41 -22.34
C GLY A 58 14.48 -19.68 -21.63
N GLY A 59 14.30 -20.84 -22.26
CA GLY A 59 15.00 -22.07 -21.88
C GLY A 59 16.47 -22.05 -22.31
N GLY A 60 17.38 -22.53 -21.46
CA GLY A 60 18.70 -23.00 -21.90
C GLY A 60 19.91 -22.68 -21.03
N GLU A 61 19.90 -21.63 -20.21
CA GLU A 61 21.07 -21.28 -19.38
C GLU A 61 20.73 -21.40 -17.88
N ILE A 62 21.47 -22.26 -17.18
CA ILE A 62 21.48 -22.29 -15.70
C ILE A 62 22.28 -21.07 -15.24
N LYS A 63 21.61 -19.91 -15.19
CA LYS A 63 22.24 -18.70 -14.67
C LYS A 63 22.35 -18.82 -13.15
N ILE A 64 23.58 -18.74 -12.62
CA ILE A 64 23.81 -18.80 -11.19
C ILE A 64 23.16 -17.56 -10.54
N GLN A 65 22.09 -17.77 -9.77
CA GLN A 65 21.34 -16.69 -9.12
C GLN A 65 22.06 -16.23 -7.84
N GLN A 66 23.14 -15.47 -8.00
CA GLN A 66 23.96 -15.00 -6.89
C GLN A 66 23.51 -13.66 -6.30
N ILE A 67 22.49 -13.02 -6.86
CA ILE A 67 21.97 -11.75 -6.35
C ILE A 67 20.67 -12.03 -5.61
N VAL A 68 20.56 -11.53 -4.39
CA VAL A 68 19.32 -11.51 -3.62
C VAL A 68 18.79 -10.09 -3.61
N MET A 69 17.55 -9.92 -4.06
CA MET A 69 16.83 -8.65 -4.04
C MET A 69 15.76 -8.69 -2.95
N VAL A 70 15.68 -7.62 -2.17
CA VAL A 70 14.57 -7.36 -1.24
C VAL A 70 13.83 -6.12 -1.71
N ASP A 71 12.53 -6.24 -1.95
CA ASP A 71 11.64 -5.12 -2.27
C ASP A 71 10.74 -4.83 -1.05
N ASP A 72 10.93 -3.66 -0.42
CA ASP A 72 10.12 -3.20 0.72
C ASP A 72 8.94 -2.29 0.29
N ASN A 73 8.66 -2.22 -1.03
CA ASN A 73 7.77 -1.28 -1.74
C ASN A 73 8.26 0.17 -1.85
N LEU A 74 9.31 0.55 -1.12
CA LEU A 74 9.94 1.88 -1.19
C LEU A 74 11.32 1.81 -1.84
N ARG A 75 12.07 0.74 -1.58
CA ARG A 75 13.45 0.49 -1.98
C ARG A 75 13.57 -0.94 -2.48
N ARG A 76 14.43 -1.11 -3.48
CA ARG A 76 14.97 -2.41 -3.87
C ARG A 76 16.41 -2.48 -3.43
N ILE A 77 16.72 -3.41 -2.54
CA ILE A 77 18.06 -3.58 -2.00
C ILE A 77 18.63 -4.88 -2.55
N PHE A 78 19.83 -4.81 -3.12
CA PHE A 78 20.51 -5.93 -3.76
C PHE A 78 21.71 -6.35 -2.93
N PHE A 79 21.84 -7.64 -2.68
CA PHE A 79 22.95 -8.25 -1.95
C PHE A 79 23.52 -9.41 -2.73
N TYR A 80 24.79 -9.70 -2.49
CA TYR A 80 25.36 -10.97 -2.89
C TYR A 80 24.82 -12.09 -1.99
N ALA A 81 24.44 -13.23 -2.57
CA ALA A 81 23.79 -14.33 -1.85
C ALA A 81 24.61 -14.87 -0.69
N ASN A 82 25.96 -14.86 -0.80
CA ASN A 82 26.83 -15.34 0.29
C ASN A 82 26.85 -14.40 1.50
N ASN A 83 26.33 -13.17 1.38
CA ASN A 83 26.18 -12.24 2.49
C ASN A 83 24.89 -12.46 3.28
N VAL A 84 24.00 -13.35 2.81
CA VAL A 84 22.75 -13.70 3.49
C VAL A 84 23.00 -14.86 4.44
N ARG A 85 22.78 -14.62 5.73
CA ARG A 85 22.93 -15.63 6.79
C ARG A 85 21.67 -16.47 6.93
N ASN A 86 20.50 -15.83 6.92
CA ASN A 86 19.21 -16.50 7.09
C ASN A 86 18.11 -15.70 6.38
N VAL A 87 17.09 -16.43 5.90
CA VAL A 87 15.82 -15.88 5.42
C VAL A 87 14.71 -16.50 6.27
N GLY A 88 14.03 -15.67 7.07
CA GLY A 88 12.98 -16.09 7.99
C GLY A 88 11.62 -15.49 7.65
N THR A 89 10.59 -15.89 8.38
CA THR A 89 9.30 -15.19 8.36
C THR A 89 9.38 -13.96 9.25
N SER A 90 8.79 -12.84 8.83
CA SER A 90 8.70 -11.65 9.67
C SER A 90 7.69 -11.85 10.80
N ASP A 91 8.16 -11.71 12.04
CA ASP A 91 7.33 -11.67 13.26
C ASP A 91 6.85 -10.24 13.57
N ALA A 92 7.14 -9.27 12.70
CA ALA A 92 6.73 -7.89 12.89
C ALA A 92 5.20 -7.78 12.91
N SER A 93 4.69 -6.93 13.82
CA SER A 93 3.27 -6.58 13.85
C SER A 93 2.84 -6.08 12.46
N PRO A 94 1.67 -6.53 11.94
CA PRO A 94 1.20 -6.06 10.65
C PRO A 94 1.17 -4.53 10.61
N ARG A 95 1.89 -3.93 9.66
CA ARG A 95 1.78 -2.49 9.42
C ARG A 95 0.36 -2.18 8.93
N GLU A 96 -0.23 -1.13 9.48
CA GLU A 96 -1.56 -0.69 9.08
C GLU A 96 -1.51 -0.26 7.60
N ARG A 97 -2.50 -0.70 6.82
CA ARG A 97 -2.58 -0.41 5.38
C ARG A 97 -4.02 0.00 5.10
N ILE A 98 -4.20 1.24 4.68
CA ILE A 98 -5.51 1.81 4.37
C ILE A 98 -5.55 2.09 2.88
N GLU A 99 -6.28 1.25 2.16
CA GLU A 99 -6.52 1.43 0.73
C GLU A 99 -7.57 2.51 0.52
N ILE A 100 -7.33 3.37 -0.46
CA ILE A 100 -8.19 4.50 -0.79
C ILE A 100 -8.75 4.27 -2.18
N ASP A 101 -10.08 4.21 -2.29
CA ASP A 101 -10.71 3.95 -3.57
C ASP A 101 -10.50 5.12 -4.53
N GLN A 102 -9.86 4.83 -5.65
CA GLN A 102 -9.59 5.78 -6.72
C GLN A 102 -9.73 5.09 -8.06
N ARG A 103 -10.14 5.87 -9.07
CA ARG A 103 -10.17 5.41 -10.45
C ARG A 103 -8.77 5.51 -11.06
N VAL A 104 -7.97 4.46 -10.92
CA VAL A 104 -6.67 4.32 -11.59
C VAL A 104 -6.89 3.73 -12.99
N PRO A 105 -6.32 4.31 -14.06
CA PRO A 105 -6.50 3.80 -15.41
C PRO A 105 -5.70 2.49 -15.58
N PRO A 106 -6.24 1.47 -16.29
CA PRO A 106 -5.52 0.20 -16.52
C PRO A 106 -4.29 0.37 -17.44
N GLY A 107 -4.22 1.49 -18.15
CA GLY A 107 -3.10 1.87 -19.02
C GLY A 107 -3.19 3.34 -19.42
N GLY A 108 -2.15 3.85 -20.07
CA GLY A 108 -2.08 5.24 -20.45
C GLY A 108 -0.73 5.61 -21.05
N ARG A 109 -0.55 6.90 -21.32
CA ARG A 109 0.73 7.43 -21.80
C ARG A 109 1.76 7.29 -20.68
N ARG A 110 2.90 6.68 -20.97
CA ARG A 110 4.01 6.59 -20.01
C ARG A 110 4.79 7.89 -20.03
N ILE A 111 5.24 8.31 -18.85
CA ILE A 111 6.11 9.47 -18.71
C ILE A 111 7.55 8.97 -18.82
N ALA A 112 8.20 9.31 -19.93
CA ALA A 112 9.59 8.90 -20.20
C ALA A 112 10.60 9.74 -19.40
N SER A 113 10.28 11.01 -19.15
CA SER A 113 11.09 11.93 -18.36
C SER A 113 10.21 12.90 -17.58
N VAL A 114 10.64 13.24 -16.37
CA VAL A 114 10.01 14.26 -15.52
C VAL A 114 10.79 15.56 -15.71
N GLY A 115 10.14 16.59 -16.22
CA GLY A 115 10.73 17.93 -16.32
C GLY A 115 10.56 18.75 -15.03
N GLY A 116 10.92 20.04 -15.09
CA GLY A 116 10.80 20.95 -13.96
C GLY A 116 9.35 21.03 -13.43
N ILE A 117 9.20 21.01 -12.12
CA ILE A 117 7.90 21.12 -11.46
C ILE A 117 7.41 22.57 -11.63
N LEU A 118 6.21 22.73 -12.19
CA LEU A 118 5.59 24.04 -12.41
C LEU A 118 4.60 24.39 -11.31
N ARG A 119 3.80 23.42 -10.85
CA ARG A 119 2.78 23.62 -9.81
C ARG A 119 2.41 22.31 -9.12
N ILE A 120 2.15 22.36 -7.82
CA ILE A 120 1.57 21.26 -7.05
C ILE A 120 0.40 21.82 -6.26
N THR A 121 -0.81 21.32 -6.48
CA THR A 121 -1.94 21.67 -5.60
C THR A 121 -1.89 20.83 -4.32
N PRO A 122 -2.43 21.33 -3.19
CA PRO A 122 -2.72 20.48 -2.04
C PRO A 122 -3.64 19.32 -2.42
N PHE A 123 -3.64 18.26 -1.60
CA PHE A 123 -4.64 17.20 -1.70
C PHE A 123 -5.99 17.72 -1.19
N ASP A 124 -7.07 17.32 -1.86
CA ASP A 124 -8.43 17.51 -1.38
C ASP A 124 -8.85 16.42 -0.35
N GLU A 125 -10.07 16.51 0.16
CA GLU A 125 -10.64 15.52 1.10
C GLU A 125 -10.80 14.11 0.49
N PHE A 126 -10.71 13.97 -0.83
CA PHE A 126 -10.72 12.67 -1.52
C PHE A 126 -9.31 12.13 -1.74
N GLY A 127 -8.27 12.86 -1.35
CA GLY A 127 -6.88 12.49 -1.56
C GLY A 127 -6.40 12.75 -2.98
N ARG A 128 -6.99 13.71 -3.71
CA ARG A 128 -6.67 14.02 -5.10
C ARG A 128 -5.97 15.38 -5.23
N ARG A 129 -5.08 15.50 -6.21
CA ARG A 129 -4.40 16.76 -6.53
C ARG A 129 -4.05 16.86 -8.01
N VAL A 130 -3.71 18.06 -8.44
CA VAL A 130 -3.13 18.33 -9.75
C VAL A 130 -1.64 18.61 -9.59
N PHE A 131 -0.83 17.84 -10.31
CA PHE A 131 0.61 18.01 -10.41
C PHE A 131 0.95 18.47 -11.83
N THR A 132 1.50 19.67 -11.95
CA THR A 132 1.88 20.27 -13.24
C THR A 132 3.39 20.31 -13.36
N MET A 133 3.91 19.79 -14.47
CA MET A 133 5.35 19.80 -14.76
C MET A 133 5.62 20.16 -16.22
N GLN A 134 6.86 20.50 -16.52
CA GLN A 134 7.32 20.65 -17.90
C GLN A 134 7.39 19.27 -18.58
N GLY A 135 6.64 19.09 -19.66
CA GLY A 135 6.74 17.93 -20.55
C GLY A 135 7.48 18.25 -21.86
N PRO A 136 7.65 17.24 -22.74
CA PRO A 136 8.32 17.41 -24.04
C PRO A 136 7.60 18.42 -24.95
N ASP A 137 6.27 18.40 -24.96
CA ASP A 137 5.43 19.23 -25.83
C ASP A 137 4.88 20.48 -25.12
N GLY A 138 5.35 20.79 -23.91
CA GLY A 138 4.84 21.87 -23.06
C GLY A 138 4.41 21.42 -21.66
N PRO A 139 3.76 22.31 -20.88
CA PRO A 139 3.25 21.97 -19.55
C PRO A 139 2.27 20.80 -19.58
N LEU A 140 2.43 19.89 -18.62
CA LEU A 140 1.60 18.71 -18.47
C LEU A 140 0.95 18.68 -17.09
N ASP A 141 -0.38 18.58 -17.07
CA ASP A 141 -1.18 18.32 -15.87
C ASP A 141 -1.39 16.81 -15.67
N ILE A 142 -0.95 16.31 -14.52
CA ILE A 142 -1.18 14.96 -14.04
C ILE A 142 -2.18 15.02 -12.88
N PHE A 143 -3.35 14.42 -13.09
CA PHE A 143 -4.29 14.18 -11.99
C PHE A 143 -3.77 13.02 -11.16
N GLN A 144 -3.45 13.30 -9.91
CA GLN A 144 -2.90 12.33 -8.97
C GLN A 144 -3.91 12.05 -7.86
N GLY A 145 -3.90 10.82 -7.35
CA GLY A 145 -4.70 10.42 -6.21
C GLY A 145 -3.94 9.48 -5.29
N ILE A 146 -4.18 9.61 -4.00
CA ILE A 146 -3.70 8.67 -2.99
C ILE A 146 -4.51 7.38 -3.12
N THR A 147 -3.83 6.25 -3.27
CA THR A 147 -4.44 4.91 -3.39
C THR A 147 -4.13 4.00 -2.21
N LEU A 148 -3.08 4.32 -1.45
CA LEU A 148 -2.71 3.58 -0.24
C LEU A 148 -2.02 4.51 0.75
N ILE A 149 -2.43 4.43 2.01
CA ILE A 149 -1.78 5.09 3.13
C ILE A 149 -1.18 4.02 4.04
N THR A 150 0.11 4.13 4.33
CA THR A 150 0.84 3.30 5.29
C THR A 150 1.58 4.20 6.29
N PRO A 151 2.16 3.65 7.37
CA PRO A 151 2.84 4.46 8.35
C PRO A 151 4.02 5.25 7.80
N ASP A 152 4.79 4.64 6.90
CA ASP A 152 6.03 5.20 6.36
C ASP A 152 5.80 5.98 5.07
N TYR A 153 4.94 5.45 4.19
CA TYR A 153 4.70 6.05 2.89
C TYR A 153 3.22 6.04 2.49
N THR A 154 2.88 6.99 1.64
CA THR A 154 1.60 7.10 0.95
C THR A 154 1.85 6.89 -0.54
N ARG A 155 1.14 5.93 -1.14
CA ARG A 155 1.19 5.66 -2.58
C ARG A 155 0.29 6.66 -3.31
N ILE A 156 0.84 7.28 -4.35
CA ILE A 156 0.14 8.24 -5.19
C ILE A 156 0.22 7.74 -6.63
N GLU A 157 -0.93 7.58 -7.27
CA GLU A 157 -1.05 7.09 -8.63
C GLU A 157 -1.74 8.12 -9.54
N GLY A 158 -1.50 7.99 -10.84
CA GLY A 158 -2.21 8.75 -11.86
C GLY A 158 -3.67 8.33 -11.92
N LEU A 159 -4.59 9.29 -11.97
CA LEU A 159 -6.02 9.04 -12.05
C LEU A 159 -6.52 8.99 -13.49
N LEU A 160 -7.64 8.30 -13.68
CA LEU A 160 -8.33 8.22 -14.95
C LEU A 160 -8.79 9.61 -15.39
N ALA A 161 -8.31 10.04 -16.54
CA ALA A 161 -8.69 11.28 -17.21
C ALA A 161 -8.87 11.02 -18.71
N LYS A 162 -9.21 12.06 -19.49
CA LYS A 162 -9.37 11.95 -20.95
C LYS A 162 -8.13 11.34 -21.64
N ASN A 163 -6.94 11.77 -21.21
CA ASN A 163 -5.66 11.24 -21.66
C ASN A 163 -4.87 10.80 -20.41
N PRO A 164 -5.05 9.57 -19.93
CA PRO A 164 -4.45 9.12 -18.68
C PRO A 164 -2.93 8.96 -18.82
N TYR A 165 -2.21 9.32 -17.77
CA TYR A 165 -0.79 9.04 -17.63
C TYR A 165 -0.57 7.91 -16.64
N VAL A 166 0.30 6.97 -16.99
CA VAL A 166 0.75 5.94 -16.05
C VAL A 166 1.76 6.60 -15.11
N TRP A 167 1.35 6.81 -13.86
CA TRP A 167 2.15 7.44 -12.83
C TRP A 167 2.00 6.64 -11.54
N ASP A 168 3.12 6.31 -10.91
CA ASP A 168 3.15 5.64 -9.61
C ASP A 168 4.33 6.19 -8.81
N MET A 169 4.07 6.74 -7.63
CA MET A 169 5.09 7.29 -6.76
C MET A 169 4.76 7.01 -5.28
N ARG A 170 5.77 7.14 -4.41
CA ARG A 170 5.58 7.13 -2.96
C ARG A 170 6.02 8.46 -2.38
N LEU A 171 5.27 8.95 -1.40
CA LEU A 171 5.57 10.13 -0.60
C LEU A 171 5.64 9.70 0.87
N ALA A 172 6.51 10.29 1.70
CA ALA A 172 6.50 10.02 3.13
C ALA A 172 5.16 10.44 3.74
N THR A 173 4.50 9.57 4.52
CA THR A 173 3.21 9.88 5.16
C THR A 173 3.33 11.04 6.15
N SER A 174 4.49 11.19 6.77
CA SER A 174 4.83 12.32 7.65
C SER A 174 4.84 13.68 6.94
N SER A 175 5.01 13.71 5.61
CA SER A 175 4.98 14.96 4.83
C SER A 175 3.56 15.45 4.51
N ILE A 176 2.53 14.64 4.80
CA ILE A 176 1.13 15.03 4.63
C ILE A 176 0.65 15.69 5.93
N PRO A 177 0.19 16.95 5.89
CA PRO A 177 -0.34 17.66 7.06
C PRO A 177 -1.46 16.88 7.74
N ARG A 178 -1.58 17.02 9.07
CA ARG A 178 -2.56 16.28 9.88
C ARG A 178 -3.98 16.53 9.38
N GLU A 179 -4.35 17.78 9.19
CA GLU A 179 -5.67 18.21 8.76
C GLU A 179 -6.06 17.57 7.42
N THR A 180 -5.13 17.54 6.47
CA THR A 180 -5.34 16.91 5.15
C THR A 180 -5.48 15.40 5.29
N LEU A 181 -4.59 14.76 6.04
CA LEU A 181 -4.62 13.31 6.23
C LEU A 181 -5.88 12.86 6.98
N SER A 182 -6.28 13.58 8.02
CA SER A 182 -7.51 13.33 8.78
C SER A 182 -8.75 13.53 7.90
N ALA A 183 -8.81 14.60 7.10
CA ALA A 183 -9.92 14.83 6.16
C ALA A 183 -10.09 13.66 5.18
N ILE A 184 -8.97 13.18 4.61
CA ILE A 184 -8.97 12.03 3.69
C ILE A 184 -9.45 10.76 4.38
N LEU A 185 -8.91 10.45 5.56
CA LEU A 185 -9.27 9.24 6.31
C LEU A 185 -10.73 9.28 6.79
N ASN A 186 -11.23 10.44 7.22
CA ASN A 186 -12.63 10.65 7.61
C ASN A 186 -13.59 10.47 6.44
N ARG A 187 -13.17 10.83 5.23
CA ARG A 187 -13.97 10.68 4.03
C ARG A 187 -14.06 9.24 3.56
N GLN A 188 -13.00 8.47 3.75
CA GLN A 188 -12.81 7.13 3.19
C GLN A 188 -13.18 6.01 4.17
N LEU A 189 -13.10 6.26 5.48
CA LEU A 189 -13.43 5.29 6.52
C LEU A 189 -14.72 5.65 7.25
N PRO A 190 -15.61 4.68 7.53
CA PRO A 190 -16.81 4.91 8.32
C PRO A 190 -16.51 5.53 9.69
N THR A 191 -17.15 6.67 9.98
CA THR A 191 -16.93 7.43 11.22
C THR A 191 -17.68 6.87 12.44
N ASP A 192 -18.64 5.99 12.18
CA ASP A 192 -19.52 5.30 13.14
C ASP A 192 -19.00 3.91 13.54
N ASN A 193 -17.93 3.43 12.91
CA ASN A 193 -17.28 2.18 13.25
C ASN A 193 -16.02 2.39 14.08
N ALA A 194 -16.10 2.10 15.38
CA ALA A 194 -14.98 2.26 16.30
C ALA A 194 -13.71 1.49 15.88
N ASN A 195 -13.85 0.31 15.28
CA ASN A 195 -12.70 -0.47 14.82
C ASN A 195 -11.96 0.22 13.66
N GLU A 196 -12.71 0.82 12.72
CA GLU A 196 -12.13 1.59 11.62
C GLU A 196 -11.41 2.84 12.13
N ARG A 197 -11.95 3.50 13.15
CA ARG A 197 -11.27 4.64 13.79
C ARG A 197 -10.00 4.24 14.54
N LEU A 198 -10.03 3.10 15.24
CA LEU A 198 -8.84 2.57 15.91
C LEU A 198 -7.74 2.15 14.92
N ARG A 199 -8.07 1.82 13.66
CA ARG A 199 -7.06 1.66 12.59
C ARG A 199 -6.31 2.96 12.34
N VAL A 200 -7.01 4.09 12.29
CA VAL A 200 -6.39 5.41 12.13
C VAL A 200 -5.45 5.72 13.29
N VAL A 201 -5.85 5.43 14.53
CA VAL A 201 -4.97 5.56 15.70
C VAL A 201 -3.71 4.70 15.54
N ARG A 202 -3.86 3.43 15.16
CA ARG A 202 -2.70 2.54 14.93
C ARG A 202 -1.78 3.06 13.83
N LEU A 203 -2.34 3.55 12.72
CA LEU A 203 -1.57 4.20 11.66
C LEU A 203 -0.73 5.33 12.23
N TYR A 204 -1.32 6.26 12.98
CA TYR A 204 -0.59 7.39 13.58
C TYR A 204 0.47 6.95 14.60
N VAL A 205 0.18 5.95 15.44
CA VAL A 205 1.17 5.39 16.38
C VAL A 205 2.34 4.78 15.64
N GLN A 206 2.09 3.98 14.60
CA GLN A 206 3.14 3.37 13.79
C GLN A 206 3.92 4.39 12.95
N SER A 207 3.32 5.55 12.63
CA SER A 207 3.98 6.69 11.99
C SER A 207 4.74 7.58 12.97
N GLU A 208 4.80 7.25 14.26
CA GLU A 208 5.37 8.09 15.33
C GLU A 208 4.68 9.46 15.46
N ARG A 209 3.44 9.59 14.95
CA ARG A 209 2.60 10.79 15.04
C ARG A 209 1.78 10.75 16.33
N TYR A 210 2.44 10.69 17.48
CA TYR A 210 1.79 10.44 18.78
C TYR A 210 0.76 11.49 19.17
N LYS A 211 1.02 12.76 18.86
CA LYS A 211 0.06 13.85 19.07
C LYS A 211 -1.25 13.60 18.29
N ASP A 212 -1.13 13.22 17.02
CA ASP A 212 -2.27 12.97 16.15
C ASP A 212 -3.04 11.72 16.58
N ALA A 213 -2.31 10.68 17.00
CA ALA A 213 -2.88 9.47 17.58
C ALA A 213 -3.68 9.77 18.86
N ARG A 214 -3.16 10.64 19.73
CA ARG A 214 -3.82 11.06 20.97
C ARG A 214 -5.10 11.83 20.69
N GLU A 215 -5.04 12.81 19.78
CA GLU A 215 -6.20 13.63 19.42
C GLU A 215 -7.31 12.77 18.79
N GLU A 216 -6.96 11.87 17.87
CA GLU A 216 -7.90 10.92 17.29
C GLU A 216 -8.50 9.97 18.35
N LEU A 217 -7.67 9.43 19.26
CA LEU A 217 -8.16 8.53 20.32
C LEU A 217 -9.10 9.24 21.30
N ALA A 218 -8.84 10.50 21.63
CA ALA A 218 -9.73 11.31 22.46
C ALA A 218 -11.11 11.51 21.79
N GLU A 219 -11.13 11.79 20.48
CA GLU A 219 -12.38 11.90 19.70
C GLU A 219 -13.15 10.57 19.67
N ILE A 220 -12.46 9.43 19.53
CA ILE A 220 -13.05 8.09 19.59
C ILE A 220 -13.68 7.83 20.96
N ILE A 221 -12.97 8.09 22.06
CA ILE A 221 -13.50 7.86 23.42
C ILE A 221 -14.73 8.74 23.68
N ALA A 222 -14.74 9.98 23.16
CA ALA A 222 -15.90 10.86 23.28
C ALA A 222 -17.11 10.35 22.48
N ARG A 223 -16.90 9.75 21.30
CA ARG A 223 -17.95 9.23 20.42
C ARG A 223 -18.46 7.84 20.83
N PHE A 224 -17.58 7.00 21.38
CA PHE A 224 -17.86 5.61 21.77
C PHE A 224 -17.58 5.42 23.26
N PRO A 225 -18.55 5.71 24.14
CA PRO A 225 -18.37 5.63 25.59
C PRO A 225 -17.93 4.25 26.09
N ASP A 226 -18.30 3.18 25.38
CA ASP A 226 -17.90 1.80 25.67
C ASP A 226 -16.38 1.58 25.58
N LEU A 227 -15.64 2.49 24.96
CA LEU A 227 -14.18 2.47 24.86
C LEU A 227 -13.49 3.35 25.93
N ALA A 228 -14.20 3.75 26.99
CA ALA A 228 -13.64 4.58 28.06
C ALA A 228 -12.38 3.98 28.73
N ASP A 229 -12.22 2.65 28.68
CA ASP A 229 -11.01 1.97 29.17
C ASP A 229 -9.75 2.35 28.40
N LEU A 230 -9.88 2.84 27.16
CA LEU A 230 -8.76 3.31 26.34
C LEU A 230 -8.14 4.63 26.79
N ARG A 231 -8.71 5.29 27.82
CA ARG A 231 -8.12 6.50 28.42
C ARG A 231 -6.70 6.26 28.94
N LYS A 232 -6.37 5.04 29.38
CA LYS A 232 -5.02 4.69 29.81
C LYS A 232 -4.03 4.76 28.65
N GLN A 233 -4.45 4.31 27.46
CA GLN A 233 -3.67 4.35 26.22
C GLN A 233 -3.50 5.80 25.74
N GLU A 234 -4.54 6.64 25.85
CA GLU A 234 -4.44 8.08 25.57
C GLU A 234 -3.39 8.76 26.46
N GLN A 235 -3.36 8.43 27.76
CA GLN A 235 -2.35 8.94 28.69
C GLN A 235 -0.94 8.47 28.32
N ALA A 236 -0.78 7.21 27.91
CA ALA A 236 0.49 6.69 27.43
C ALA A 236 1.00 7.43 26.18
N LEU A 237 0.10 7.75 25.23
CA LEU A 237 0.45 8.54 24.04
C LEU A 237 0.90 9.96 24.39
N ARG A 238 0.31 10.58 25.41
CA ARG A 238 0.77 11.89 25.92
C ARG A 238 2.19 11.83 26.46
N GLN A 239 2.58 10.74 27.10
CA GLN A 239 3.96 10.58 27.61
C GLN A 239 4.96 10.39 26.46
N LEU A 240 4.57 9.69 25.39
CA LEU A 240 5.39 9.52 24.19
C LEU A 240 5.54 10.81 23.38
N GLU A 241 4.53 11.68 23.38
CA GLU A 241 4.61 13.03 22.77
C GLU A 241 5.66 13.93 23.45
N ALA A 242 5.98 13.69 24.72
CA ALA A 242 6.90 14.51 25.52
C ALA A 242 8.37 14.08 25.45
N ASN A 243 8.67 12.95 24.80
CA ASN A 243 10.03 12.44 24.58
C ASN A 243 10.52 12.79 23.17
#